data_AF-A0A6J6VEQ6-F1
#
_entry.id   AF-A0A6J6VEQ6-F1
#
_cell.length_a   1.000
_cell.length_b   1.000
_cell.length_c   1.000
_cell.angle_alpha   90.00
_cell.angle_beta   90.00
_cell.angle_gamma   90.00
#
_symmetry.space_group_name_H-M   'P 1'
#
loop_
_entity.id
_entity.type
_entity.pdbx_description
1 polymer ?
#
loop_
_entity_poly.entity_id
_entity_poly.type
_entity_poly.pdbx_seq_one_letter_code
_entity_poly.pdbx_strand_id
1 'polypeptide(L)'
;MLLCTDSEELRDIAKGWGFNTVMTPASCSSGTDRIAFAAPNIDADVIINVQGDQPFIDPNVIDAVATEFARRTPRPSVLTPIYKLRQEGIHNINTVKTLRRTNGDAVYFSRSAIPAQRDAVPEEWAKHATYWGHVGLYAYTKEVLLQWPSFTECEPENLEKLEQLRFIDNGVVVGTIEIDEPLGEVNVPADLDLAREIVASNRDKPTSN
;
A
#
# COMPACT_ATOMS: atom_id res chain seq x y z
N MET A 1 -13.81 -9.37 6.46
CA MET A 1 -12.37 -9.19 6.69
C MET A 1 -11.76 -10.54 7.03
N LEU A 2 -10.56 -10.82 6.51
CA LEU A 2 -9.82 -12.06 6.75
C LEU A 2 -8.41 -11.67 7.21
N LEU A 3 -7.88 -12.36 8.21
CA LEU A 3 -6.47 -12.25 8.58
C LEU A 3 -5.69 -13.35 7.84
N CYS A 4 -4.63 -13.00 7.12
CA CYS A 4 -3.73 -13.97 6.49
C CYS A 4 -2.43 -14.04 7.29
N THR A 5 -2.06 -15.21 7.82
CA THR A 5 -0.86 -15.36 8.65
C THR A 5 -0.29 -16.78 8.57
N ASP A 6 1.00 -16.94 8.79
CA ASP A 6 1.66 -18.24 9.03
C ASP A 6 1.78 -18.58 10.53
N SER A 7 1.40 -17.66 11.41
CA SER A 7 1.55 -17.81 12.86
C SER A 7 0.28 -18.34 13.52
N GLU A 8 0.43 -19.49 14.19
CA GLU A 8 -0.61 -20.08 15.03
C GLU A 8 -1.01 -19.15 16.19
N GLU A 9 -0.06 -18.43 16.76
CA GLU A 9 -0.29 -17.46 17.84
C GLU A 9 -1.19 -16.30 17.36
N LEU A 10 -0.87 -15.70 16.21
CA LEU A 10 -1.66 -14.61 15.63
C LEU A 10 -3.07 -15.08 15.26
N ARG A 11 -3.22 -16.31 14.76
CA ARG A 11 -4.52 -16.91 14.49
C ARG A 11 -5.36 -17.01 15.76
N ASP A 12 -4.79 -17.46 16.87
CA ASP A 12 -5.54 -17.66 18.10
C ASP A 12 -5.93 -16.33 18.76
N ILE A 13 -5.09 -15.31 18.67
CA ILE A 13 -5.44 -13.93 19.03
C ILE A 13 -6.60 -13.42 18.16
N ALA A 14 -6.50 -13.59 16.84
CA ALA A 14 -7.50 -13.13 15.88
C ALA A 14 -8.87 -13.80 16.06
N LYS A 15 -8.91 -15.08 16.45
CA LYS A 15 -10.14 -15.77 16.85
C LYS A 15 -10.79 -15.08 18.06
N GLY A 16 -10.00 -14.64 19.03
CA GLY A 16 -10.49 -13.87 20.18
C GLY A 16 -11.14 -12.53 19.79
N TRP A 17 -10.76 -11.97 18.64
CA TRP A 17 -11.36 -10.76 18.05
C TRP A 17 -12.51 -11.04 17.08
N GLY A 18 -12.83 -12.31 16.82
CA GLY A 18 -13.88 -12.71 15.88
C GLY A 18 -13.48 -12.63 14.40
N PHE A 19 -12.19 -12.57 14.08
CA PHE A 19 -11.72 -12.60 12.70
C PHE A 19 -11.53 -14.02 12.18
N ASN A 20 -12.05 -14.25 10.98
CA ASN A 20 -11.70 -15.42 10.19
C ASN A 20 -10.23 -15.31 9.74
N THR A 21 -9.49 -16.41 9.86
CA THR A 21 -8.06 -16.46 9.53
C THR A 21 -7.79 -17.47 8.43
N VAL A 22 -6.92 -17.12 7.48
CA VAL A 22 -6.36 -18.02 6.47
C VAL A 22 -4.90 -18.28 6.83
N MET A 23 -4.57 -19.55 7.06
CA MET A 23 -3.17 -19.95 7.28
C MET A 23 -2.43 -19.95 5.94
N THR A 24 -1.40 -19.12 5.84
CA THR A 24 -0.54 -19.00 4.65
C THR A 24 0.80 -19.70 4.87
N PRO A 25 1.47 -20.19 3.82
CA PRO A 25 2.82 -20.74 3.94
C PRO A 25 3.82 -19.72 4.50
N ALA A 26 4.75 -20.18 5.33
CA ALA A 26 5.88 -19.36 5.81
C ALA A 26 6.84 -18.93 4.69
N SER A 27 6.74 -19.55 3.50
CA SER A 27 7.52 -19.19 2.32
C SER A 27 6.99 -17.96 1.58
N CYS A 28 5.81 -17.44 1.93
CA CYS A 28 5.32 -16.17 1.38
C CYS A 28 6.24 -15.04 1.84
N SER A 29 6.97 -14.43 0.91
CA SER A 29 7.97 -13.40 1.21
C SER A 29 7.38 -12.00 1.30
N SER A 30 6.14 -11.83 0.83
CA SER A 30 5.50 -10.54 0.60
C SER A 30 4.03 -10.53 1.05
N GLY A 31 3.43 -9.34 1.18
CA GLY A 31 2.00 -9.22 1.52
C GLY A 31 1.12 -9.72 0.38
N THR A 32 1.51 -9.37 -0.85
CA THR A 32 0.85 -9.87 -2.07
C THR A 32 0.94 -11.40 -2.18
N ASP A 33 2.05 -12.05 -1.83
CA ASP A 33 2.17 -13.52 -1.85
C ASP A 33 1.11 -14.18 -0.97
N ARG A 34 0.93 -13.67 0.26
CA ARG A 34 -0.02 -14.22 1.23
C ARG A 34 -1.45 -14.10 0.71
N ILE A 35 -1.79 -12.96 0.10
CA ILE A 35 -3.12 -12.72 -0.44
C ILE A 35 -3.35 -13.50 -1.72
N ALA A 36 -2.36 -13.60 -2.61
CA ALA A 36 -2.42 -14.43 -3.81
C ALA A 36 -2.62 -15.92 -3.46
N PHE A 37 -2.00 -16.40 -2.38
CA PHE A 37 -2.25 -17.75 -1.86
C PHE A 37 -3.69 -17.93 -1.36
N ALA A 38 -4.25 -16.92 -0.68
CA ALA A 38 -5.60 -16.97 -0.14
C ALA A 38 -6.70 -16.78 -1.21
N ALA A 39 -6.42 -15.99 -2.25
CA ALA A 39 -7.39 -15.52 -3.25
C ALA A 39 -8.23 -16.62 -3.93
N PRO A 40 -7.71 -17.81 -4.29
CA PRO A 40 -8.51 -18.87 -4.89
C PRO A 40 -9.75 -19.24 -4.06
N ASN A 41 -9.62 -19.23 -2.74
CA ASN A 41 -10.65 -19.65 -1.79
C ASN A 41 -11.57 -18.52 -1.32
N ILE A 42 -11.36 -17.29 -1.78
CA ILE A 42 -12.15 -16.12 -1.39
C ILE A 42 -13.17 -15.84 -2.49
N ASP A 43 -14.45 -15.85 -2.15
CA ASP A 43 -15.52 -15.47 -3.06
C ASP A 43 -15.67 -13.93 -3.10
N ALA A 44 -14.84 -13.30 -3.93
CA ALA A 44 -14.85 -11.86 -4.14
C ALA A 44 -14.26 -11.51 -5.52
N ASP A 45 -14.78 -10.46 -6.16
CA ASP A 45 -14.22 -9.91 -7.39
C ASP A 45 -12.99 -9.03 -7.13
N VAL A 46 -12.98 -8.38 -5.95
CA VAL A 46 -11.98 -7.39 -5.53
C VAL A 46 -11.52 -7.71 -4.12
N ILE A 47 -10.21 -7.65 -3.91
CA ILE A 47 -9.57 -7.87 -2.62
C ILE A 47 -8.77 -6.63 -2.26
N ILE A 48 -9.03 -6.05 -1.09
CA ILE A 48 -8.26 -4.93 -0.55
C ILE A 48 -7.29 -5.46 0.50
N ASN A 49 -6.00 -5.23 0.28
CA ASN A 49 -4.90 -5.57 1.17
C ASN A 49 -4.57 -4.41 2.10
N VAL A 50 -4.88 -4.59 3.39
CA VAL A 50 -4.43 -3.69 4.45
C VAL A 50 -3.26 -4.38 5.16
N GLN A 51 -2.05 -3.83 5.02
CA GLN A 51 -0.87 -4.38 5.70
C GLN A 51 -0.97 -4.21 7.22
N GLY A 52 -0.49 -5.22 7.96
CA GLY A 52 -0.61 -5.27 9.43
C GLY A 52 0.29 -4.26 10.17
N ASP A 53 1.26 -3.67 9.48
CA ASP A 53 2.17 -2.62 9.96
C ASP A 53 1.62 -1.19 9.74
N GLN A 54 0.37 -1.06 9.27
CA GLN A 54 -0.35 0.20 9.06
C GLN A 54 -1.47 0.42 10.09
N PRO A 55 -1.18 0.56 11.41
CA PRO A 55 -2.22 0.64 12.44
C PRO A 55 -3.06 1.93 12.40
N PHE A 56 -2.59 2.96 11.69
CA PHE A 56 -3.26 4.27 11.58
C PHE A 56 -3.87 4.54 10.22
N ILE A 57 -4.07 3.50 9.41
CA ILE A 57 -4.78 3.67 8.15
C ILE A 57 -6.17 4.22 8.44
N ASP A 58 -6.48 5.38 7.86
CA ASP A 58 -7.82 5.96 7.97
C ASP A 58 -8.81 5.05 7.22
N PRO A 59 -9.86 4.51 7.88
CA PRO A 59 -10.87 3.70 7.20
C PRO A 59 -11.49 4.39 5.98
N ASN A 60 -11.58 5.72 5.97
CA ASN A 60 -12.08 6.48 4.82
C ASN A 60 -11.20 6.29 3.57
N VAL A 61 -9.91 6.02 3.73
CA VAL A 61 -9.00 5.71 2.61
C VAL A 61 -9.35 4.36 2.01
N ILE A 62 -9.70 3.36 2.83
CA ILE A 62 -10.15 2.04 2.36
C ILE A 62 -11.44 2.19 1.55
N ASP A 63 -12.40 2.97 2.06
CA ASP A 63 -13.67 3.24 1.38
C ASP A 63 -13.47 4.02 0.06
N ALA A 64 -12.54 4.99 0.04
CA ALA A 64 -12.18 5.73 -1.15
C ALA A 64 -11.55 4.82 -2.22
N VAL A 65 -10.64 3.93 -1.83
CA VAL A 65 -10.06 2.91 -2.72
C VAL A 65 -11.14 2.00 -3.28
N ALA A 66 -12.03 1.46 -2.43
CA ALA A 66 -13.11 0.59 -2.87
C ALA A 66 -14.04 1.30 -3.87
N THR A 67 -14.43 2.54 -3.57
CA THR A 67 -15.33 3.35 -4.39
C THR A 67 -14.71 3.67 -5.75
N GLU A 68 -13.45 4.12 -5.77
CA GLU A 68 -12.77 4.48 -7.02
C GLU A 68 -12.50 3.23 -7.88
N PHE A 69 -12.15 2.11 -7.26
CA PHE A 69 -11.99 0.83 -7.96
C PHE A 69 -13.28 0.36 -8.64
N ALA A 70 -14.42 0.53 -7.96
CA ALA A 70 -15.73 0.16 -8.49
C ALA A 70 -16.15 1.07 -9.67
N ARG A 71 -15.82 2.36 -9.60
CA ARG A 71 -16.26 3.40 -10.56
C ARG A 71 -15.40 3.49 -11.82
N ARG A 72 -14.08 3.25 -11.72
CA ARG A 72 -13.13 3.52 -12.81
C ARG A 72 -13.34 2.60 -14.02
N THR A 73 -13.37 3.19 -15.21
CA THR A 73 -13.57 2.48 -16.49
C THR A 73 -12.54 2.97 -17.53
N PRO A 74 -11.67 2.11 -18.09
CA PRO A 74 -11.49 0.70 -17.69
C PRO A 74 -10.99 0.59 -16.25
N ARG A 75 -11.40 -0.48 -15.58
CA ARG A 75 -10.98 -0.78 -14.21
C ARG A 75 -9.52 -1.23 -14.23
N PRO A 76 -8.63 -0.67 -13.38
CA PRO A 76 -7.26 -1.14 -13.29
C PRO A 76 -7.20 -2.49 -12.57
N SER A 77 -6.24 -3.33 -12.92
CA SER A 77 -6.05 -4.62 -12.25
C SER A 77 -5.60 -4.47 -10.81
N VAL A 78 -4.84 -3.40 -10.53
CA VAL A 78 -4.33 -3.01 -9.21
C VAL A 78 -4.60 -1.51 -9.01
N LEU A 79 -4.98 -1.09 -7.82
CA LEU A 79 -5.16 0.31 -7.46
C LEU A 79 -4.52 0.59 -6.09
N THR A 80 -3.80 1.69 -5.96
CA THR A 80 -3.17 2.11 -4.71
C THR A 80 -3.35 3.61 -4.44
N PRO A 81 -3.51 4.05 -3.18
CA PRO A 81 -3.58 5.47 -2.86
C PRO A 81 -2.20 6.12 -2.90
N ILE A 82 -2.23 7.41 -3.20
CA ILE A 82 -1.08 8.30 -3.18
C ILE A 82 -1.47 9.63 -2.57
N TYR A 83 -0.48 10.39 -2.11
CA TYR A 83 -0.68 11.74 -1.58
C TYR A 83 0.37 12.69 -2.14
N LYS A 84 0.09 13.99 -2.09
CA LYS A 84 1.05 15.01 -2.49
C LYS A 84 2.17 15.09 -1.45
N LEU A 85 3.40 14.84 -1.88
CA LEU A 85 4.56 14.94 -1.02
C LEU A 85 4.98 16.39 -0.81
N ARG A 86 5.34 16.70 0.42
CA ARG A 86 6.07 17.92 0.76
C ARG A 86 7.56 17.74 0.45
N GLN A 87 8.27 18.86 0.41
CA GLN A 87 9.70 18.92 0.07
C GLN A 87 10.55 17.96 0.91
N GLU A 88 10.23 17.82 2.19
CA GLU A 88 10.95 17.01 3.17
C GLU A 88 10.86 15.50 2.85
N GLY A 89 9.79 15.06 2.17
CA GLY A 89 9.57 13.65 1.84
C GLY A 89 10.17 13.22 0.50
N ILE A 90 10.53 14.16 -0.38
CA ILE A 90 10.99 13.84 -1.75
C ILE A 90 12.25 12.96 -1.75
N HIS A 91 13.24 13.34 -0.95
CA HIS A 91 14.54 12.67 -0.89
C HIS A 91 14.65 11.65 0.26
N ASN A 92 13.56 11.43 1.01
CA ASN A 92 13.53 10.42 2.06
C ASN A 92 13.42 9.01 1.45
N ILE A 93 14.42 8.16 1.69
CA ILE A 93 14.48 6.78 1.19
C ILE A 93 13.36 5.87 1.76
N ASN A 94 12.83 6.21 2.93
CA ASN A 94 11.74 5.46 3.55
C ASN A 94 10.39 5.79 2.90
N THR A 95 10.27 6.96 2.28
CA THR A 95 9.10 7.36 1.52
C THR A 95 9.20 6.85 0.08
N VAL A 96 8.25 6.01 -0.32
CA VAL A 96 8.17 5.54 -1.71
C VAL A 96 7.52 6.62 -2.57
N LYS A 97 8.20 7.02 -3.65
CA LYS A 97 7.69 7.98 -4.64
C LYS A 97 7.06 7.23 -5.81
N THR A 98 6.09 7.84 -6.46
CA THR A 98 5.55 7.33 -7.73
C THR A 98 5.55 8.38 -8.83
N LEU A 99 5.94 7.94 -10.03
CA LEU A 99 5.73 8.70 -11.26
C LEU A 99 4.43 8.23 -11.91
N ARG A 100 3.63 9.16 -12.42
CA ARG A 100 2.30 8.86 -12.99
C ARG A 100 2.14 9.39 -14.40
N ARG A 101 1.33 8.69 -15.18
CA ARG A 101 0.81 9.14 -16.47
C ARG A 101 -0.30 10.18 -16.25
N THR A 102 -0.63 10.93 -17.29
CA THR A 102 -1.74 11.89 -17.29
C THR A 102 -3.11 11.26 -17.04
N ASN A 103 -3.27 9.96 -17.33
CA ASN A 103 -4.49 9.20 -17.04
C ASN A 103 -4.58 8.69 -15.59
N GLY A 104 -3.59 9.01 -14.74
CA GLY A 104 -3.55 8.62 -13.33
C GLY A 104 -2.97 7.22 -13.06
N ASP A 105 -2.45 6.51 -14.05
CA ASP A 105 -1.76 5.23 -13.82
C ASP A 105 -0.31 5.46 -13.41
N ALA A 106 0.20 4.63 -12.51
CA ALA A 106 1.60 4.63 -12.16
C ALA A 106 2.44 4.19 -13.36
N VAL A 107 3.54 4.90 -13.59
CA VAL A 107 4.62 4.51 -14.49
C VAL A 107 5.64 3.67 -13.73
N TYR A 108 5.98 4.11 -12.51
CA TYR A 108 7.02 3.49 -11.70
C TYR A 108 6.90 3.89 -10.22
N PHE A 109 7.46 3.07 -9.34
CA PHE A 109 7.62 3.34 -7.92
C PHE A 109 9.11 3.28 -7.55
N SER A 110 9.59 4.18 -6.72
CA SER A 110 11.00 4.20 -6.32
C SER A 110 11.19 4.81 -4.94
N ARG A 111 12.18 4.30 -4.20
CA ARG A 111 12.71 4.97 -3.00
C ARG A 111 13.61 6.15 -3.37
N SER A 112 14.08 6.25 -4.61
CA SER A 112 14.76 7.44 -5.13
C SER A 112 13.76 8.54 -5.49
N ALA A 113 14.21 9.79 -5.46
CA ALA A 113 13.40 10.93 -5.85
C ALA A 113 13.10 10.89 -7.36
N ILE A 114 11.82 10.79 -7.73
CA ILE A 114 11.37 10.74 -9.13
C ILE A 114 10.16 11.66 -9.35
N PRO A 115 10.10 12.42 -10.46
CA PRO A 115 11.16 12.57 -11.47
C PRO A 115 12.33 13.41 -10.96
N ALA A 116 13.51 13.24 -11.54
CA ALA A 116 14.60 14.17 -11.31
C ALA A 116 14.35 15.51 -12.02
N GLN A 117 14.72 16.63 -11.40
CA GLN A 117 14.65 17.94 -12.04
C GLN A 117 16.05 18.40 -12.42
N ARG A 118 16.29 18.54 -13.73
CA ARG A 118 17.60 18.93 -14.27
C ARG A 118 17.95 20.39 -13.93
N ASP A 119 16.94 21.26 -13.98
CA ASP A 119 17.13 22.71 -13.98
C ASP A 119 16.80 23.35 -12.61
N ALA A 120 16.64 22.53 -11.56
CA ALA A 120 16.34 22.98 -10.19
C ALA A 120 17.18 22.23 -9.15
N VAL A 121 17.58 22.92 -8.08
CA VAL A 121 18.30 22.30 -6.96
C VAL A 121 17.35 21.42 -6.12
N PRO A 122 17.83 20.28 -5.57
CA PRO A 122 17.01 19.30 -4.84
C PRO A 122 16.05 19.88 -3.80
N GLU A 123 16.45 20.95 -3.10
CA GLU A 123 15.73 21.62 -2.02
C GLU A 123 14.51 22.44 -2.51
N GLU A 124 14.40 22.69 -3.81
CA GLU A 124 13.33 23.48 -4.42
C GLU A 124 12.40 22.64 -5.29
N TRP A 125 12.61 21.33 -5.37
CA TRP A 125 11.87 20.46 -6.29
C TRP A 125 10.34 20.54 -6.11
N ALA A 126 9.84 20.62 -4.88
CA ALA A 126 8.41 20.77 -4.58
C ALA A 126 7.81 22.10 -5.09
N LYS A 127 8.63 23.13 -5.34
CA LYS A 127 8.16 24.42 -5.90
C LYS A 127 7.87 24.32 -7.39
N HIS A 128 8.51 23.37 -8.07
CA HIS A 128 8.52 23.27 -9.53
C HIS A 128 7.72 22.08 -10.07
N ALA A 129 7.49 21.04 -9.26
CA ALA A 129 6.70 19.88 -9.64
C ALA A 129 5.97 19.27 -8.44
N THR A 130 4.86 18.59 -8.71
CA THR A 130 4.17 17.76 -7.72
C THR A 130 4.85 16.40 -7.65
N TYR A 131 5.21 16.00 -6.44
CA TYR A 131 5.69 14.65 -6.12
C TYR A 131 4.58 13.88 -5.44
N TRP A 132 4.56 12.57 -5.67
CA TRP A 132 3.54 11.67 -5.14
C TRP A 132 4.17 10.64 -4.23
N GLY A 133 3.70 10.62 -2.99
CA GLY A 133 4.03 9.59 -2.00
C GLY A 133 3.06 8.45 -2.16
N HIS A 134 3.57 7.23 -2.14
CA HIS A 134 2.78 6.00 -2.19
C HIS A 134 2.37 5.56 -0.79
N VAL A 135 1.19 4.96 -0.67
CA VAL A 135 0.69 4.34 0.57
C VAL A 135 0.58 2.84 0.36
N GLY A 136 1.06 2.04 1.32
CA GLY A 136 1.04 0.57 1.30
C GLY A 136 -0.35 -0.11 1.37
N LEU A 137 -1.38 0.48 0.76
CA LEU A 137 -2.72 -0.08 0.60
C LEU A 137 -2.95 -0.42 -0.88
N TYR A 138 -3.54 -1.58 -1.14
CA TYR A 138 -3.81 -2.01 -2.50
C TYR A 138 -5.20 -2.62 -2.63
N ALA A 139 -5.89 -2.32 -3.73
CA ALA A 139 -7.02 -3.11 -4.22
C ALA A 139 -6.59 -3.88 -5.46
N TYR A 140 -6.92 -5.16 -5.50
CA TYR A 140 -6.63 -6.05 -6.61
C TYR A 140 -7.91 -6.65 -7.16
N THR A 141 -7.96 -6.85 -8.47
CA THR A 141 -8.89 -7.84 -9.04
C THR A 141 -8.47 -9.24 -8.57
N LYS A 142 -9.45 -10.13 -8.36
CA LYS A 142 -9.13 -11.55 -8.11
C LYS A 142 -8.31 -12.15 -9.27
N GLU A 143 -8.61 -11.76 -10.50
CA GLU A 143 -7.90 -12.23 -11.69
C GLU A 143 -6.38 -11.98 -11.63
N VAL A 144 -5.95 -10.76 -11.30
CA VAL A 144 -4.51 -10.46 -11.25
C VAL A 144 -3.80 -11.17 -10.09
N LEU A 145 -4.50 -11.41 -8.97
CA LEU A 145 -3.96 -12.19 -7.85
C LEU A 145 -3.78 -13.66 -8.22
N LEU A 146 -4.67 -14.23 -9.04
CA LEU A 146 -4.51 -15.59 -9.55
C LEU A 146 -3.35 -15.72 -10.55
N GLN A 147 -2.99 -14.62 -11.22
CA GLN A 147 -1.82 -14.58 -12.13
C GLN A 147 -0.50 -14.39 -11.37
N TRP A 148 -0.53 -13.82 -10.16
CA TRP A 148 0.68 -13.50 -9.37
C TRP A 148 1.72 -14.64 -9.28
N PRO A 149 1.36 -15.91 -9.03
CA PRO A 149 2.34 -17.00 -8.95
C PRO A 149 3.10 -17.26 -10.26
N SER A 150 2.59 -16.77 -11.40
CA SER A 150 3.26 -16.85 -12.70
C SER A 150 4.23 -15.69 -12.96
N PHE A 151 4.16 -14.61 -12.18
CA PHE A 151 5.06 -13.48 -12.29
C PHE A 151 6.38 -13.79 -11.60
N THR A 152 7.47 -13.66 -12.35
CA THR A 152 8.83 -13.82 -11.80
C THR A 152 9.23 -12.55 -11.08
N GLU A 153 9.90 -12.68 -9.94
CA GLU A 153 10.48 -11.52 -9.25
C GLU A 153 11.44 -10.79 -10.18
N CYS A 154 11.34 -9.45 -10.23
CA CYS A 154 12.17 -8.65 -11.12
C CYS A 154 13.34 -8.01 -10.35
N GLU A 155 14.39 -7.63 -11.08
CA GLU A 155 15.55 -6.95 -10.48
C GLU A 155 15.14 -5.63 -9.77
N PRO A 156 14.28 -4.77 -10.35
CA PRO A 156 13.80 -3.56 -9.67
C PRO A 156 13.11 -3.82 -8.33
N GLU A 157 12.22 -4.82 -8.27
CA GLU A 157 11.55 -5.23 -7.03
C GLU A 157 12.57 -5.60 -5.95
N ASN A 158 13.60 -6.35 -6.33
CA ASN A 158 14.63 -6.84 -5.42
C ASN A 158 15.55 -5.73 -4.89
N LEU A 159 15.86 -4.74 -5.73
CA LEU A 159 16.70 -3.59 -5.38
C LEU A 159 15.94 -2.57 -4.53
N GLU A 160 14.71 -2.23 -4.93
CA GLU A 160 13.88 -1.21 -4.25
C GLU A 160 13.15 -1.77 -3.02
N LYS A 161 13.02 -3.11 -2.92
CA LYS A 161 12.18 -3.81 -1.93
C LYS A 161 10.72 -3.34 -2.03
N LEU A 162 10.17 -3.40 -3.25
CA LEU A 162 8.83 -2.94 -3.60
C LEU A 162 8.10 -3.99 -4.46
N GLU A 163 7.26 -4.82 -3.83
CA GLU A 163 6.53 -5.93 -4.48
C GLU A 163 5.66 -5.47 -5.66
N GLN A 164 5.12 -4.26 -5.62
CA GLN A 164 4.28 -3.72 -6.69
C GLN A 164 5.02 -3.50 -8.02
N LEU A 165 6.36 -3.46 -8.00
CA LEU A 165 7.16 -3.39 -9.23
C LEU A 165 7.04 -4.66 -10.07
N ARG A 166 6.74 -5.81 -9.45
CA ARG A 166 6.50 -7.07 -10.18
C ARG A 166 5.30 -6.97 -11.12
N PHE A 167 4.24 -6.26 -10.71
CA PHE A 167 3.09 -5.98 -11.58
C PHE A 167 3.49 -5.10 -12.77
N ILE A 168 4.22 -4.02 -12.52
CA ILE A 168 4.67 -3.09 -13.58
C ILE A 168 5.56 -3.82 -14.60
N ASP A 169 6.50 -4.64 -14.12
CA ASP A 169 7.42 -5.40 -14.96
C ASP A 169 6.69 -6.39 -15.88
N ASN A 170 5.57 -6.97 -15.41
CA ASN A 170 4.70 -7.85 -16.19
C ASN A 170 3.63 -7.10 -17.00
N GLY A 171 3.75 -5.78 -17.15
CA GLY A 171 2.85 -4.96 -17.97
C GLY A 171 1.45 -4.77 -17.38
N VAL A 172 1.26 -5.09 -16.11
CA VAL A 172 -0.02 -4.89 -15.40
C VAL A 172 -0.19 -3.41 -15.09
N VAL A 173 -1.38 -2.88 -15.40
CA VAL A 173 -1.73 -1.50 -15.07
C VAL A 173 -1.97 -1.36 -13.57
N VAL A 174 -1.15 -0.53 -12.94
CA VAL A 174 -1.35 -0.07 -11.55
C VAL A 174 -1.96 1.33 -11.58
N GLY A 175 -3.26 1.40 -11.32
CA GLY A 175 -3.95 2.67 -11.14
C GLY A 175 -3.56 3.32 -9.82
N THR A 176 -3.70 4.63 -9.72
CA THR A 176 -3.55 5.35 -8.45
C THR A 176 -4.74 6.25 -8.15
N ILE A 177 -4.97 6.54 -6.86
CA ILE A 177 -5.98 7.50 -6.39
C ILE A 177 -5.36 8.51 -5.45
N GLU A 178 -5.77 9.77 -5.55
CA GLU A 178 -5.26 10.81 -4.66
C GLU A 178 -6.07 10.82 -3.36
N ILE A 179 -5.35 10.88 -2.25
CA ILE A 179 -5.88 11.06 -0.90
C ILE A 179 -5.14 12.21 -0.20
N ASP A 180 -5.66 12.63 0.94
CA ASP A 180 -4.94 13.50 1.86
C ASP A 180 -3.72 12.78 2.47
N GLU A 181 -2.73 13.55 2.91
CA GLU A 181 -1.50 13.02 3.50
C GLU A 181 -1.83 12.17 4.76
N PRO A 182 -1.41 10.90 4.81
CA PRO A 182 -1.72 10.02 5.94
C PRO A 182 -0.95 10.44 7.20
N LEU A 183 -1.43 10.00 8.36
CA LEU A 183 -0.81 10.32 9.67
C LEU A 183 0.55 9.66 9.90
N GLY A 184 1.03 8.83 8.97
CA GLY A 184 2.33 8.15 9.00
C GLY A 184 2.22 6.62 9.07
N GLU A 185 3.25 5.94 8.57
CA GLU A 185 3.42 4.47 8.63
C GLU A 185 4.34 4.10 9.80
N VAL A 186 4.16 2.92 10.42
CA VAL A 186 5.06 2.46 11.51
C VAL A 186 6.17 1.60 10.92
N ASN A 187 7.29 2.22 10.54
CA ASN A 187 8.37 1.57 9.80
C ASN A 187 9.66 1.40 10.63
N VAL A 188 9.85 2.20 11.69
CA VAL A 188 11.00 2.10 12.61
C VAL A 188 10.55 2.10 14.09
N PRO A 189 11.40 1.65 15.03
CA PRO A 189 11.05 1.67 16.47
C PRO A 189 10.61 3.04 17.00
N ALA A 190 11.14 4.14 16.45
CA ALA A 190 10.71 5.49 16.80
C ALA A 190 9.25 5.78 16.38
N ASP A 191 8.78 5.17 15.29
CA ASP A 191 7.39 5.30 14.84
C ASP A 191 6.43 4.53 15.77
N LEU A 192 6.91 3.47 16.43
CA LEU A 192 6.12 2.71 17.42
C LEU A 192 5.85 3.52 18.68
N ASP A 193 6.77 4.38 19.10
CA ASP A 193 6.56 5.26 20.26
C ASP A 193 5.59 6.39 19.92
N LEU A 194 5.72 7.00 18.74
CA LEU A 194 4.73 7.94 18.21
C LEU A 194 3.34 7.27 18.06
N ALA A 195 3.31 6.02 17.59
CA ALA A 195 2.10 5.21 17.50
C ALA A 195 1.41 5.06 18.87
N ARG A 196 2.19 4.71 19.90
CA ARG A 196 1.69 4.57 21.27
C ARG A 196 1.15 5.89 21.81
N GLU A 197 1.82 7.01 21.54
CA GLU A 197 1.37 8.34 21.94
C GLU A 197 0.04 8.74 21.27
N ILE A 198 -0.13 8.46 19.98
CA ILE A 198 -1.38 8.70 19.25
C ILE A 198 -2.52 7.84 19.81
N VAL A 199 -2.28 6.55 20.04
CA VAL A 199 -3.28 5.64 20.63
C VAL A 199 -3.65 6.07 22.05
N ALA A 200 -2.67 6.47 22.87
CA ALA A 200 -2.92 6.99 24.21
C ALA A 200 -3.76 8.28 24.17
N SER A 201 -3.44 9.21 23.26
CA SER A 201 -4.16 10.47 23.09
C SER A 201 -5.59 10.29 22.55
N ASN A 202 -5.83 9.25 21.74
CA ASN A 202 -7.17 8.92 21.22
C ASN A 202 -8.04 8.12 22.21
N ARG A 203 -7.46 7.49 23.25
CA ARG A 203 -8.24 6.88 24.35
C ARG A 203 -8.90 7.92 25.26
N ASP A 204 -8.35 9.13 25.33
CA ASP A 204 -8.86 10.22 26.18
C ASP A 204 -9.92 11.11 25.49
N LYS A 205 -10.29 10.83 24.24
CA LYS A 205 -11.44 11.50 23.61
C LYS A 205 -12.71 10.74 23.95
N PRO A 206 -13.65 11.32 24.73
CA PRO A 206 -14.94 10.68 24.97
C PRO A 206 -15.65 10.50 23.62
N THR A 207 -16.09 9.28 23.34
CA THR A 207 -16.98 8.99 22.21
C THR A 207 -18.19 9.91 22.32
N SER A 208 -18.27 10.89 21.42
CA SER A 208 -19.43 11.76 21.31
C SER A 208 -20.56 10.93 20.71
N ASN A 209 -21.66 10.78 21.46
CA ASN A 209 -22.91 10.15 21.03
C ASN A 209 -23.49 10.80 19.77
#